data_AF-A0A4S4MR25-F1
#
_entry.id   AF-A0A4S4MR25-F1
#
_cell.length_a   1.000
_cell.length_b   1.000
_cell.length_c   1.000
_cell.angle_alpha   90.00
_cell.angle_beta   90.00
_cell.angle_gamma   90.00
#
_symmetry.space_group_name_H-M   'P 1'
#
loop_
_entity.id
_entity.type
_entity.pdbx_description
1 polymer ?
#
loop_
_entity_poly.entity_id
_entity_poly.type
_entity_poly.pdbx_seq_one_letter_code
_entity_poly.pdbx_strand_id
1 'polypeptide(L)' 'MTPVPTGQYVASADGTHIWAEDAGNKAGIPVVFIHGLSSTNIIWEKQFSDLELLENLYMIRYELRGRS' A
#
# COMPACT_ATOMS: atom_id res chain seq x y z
N MET A 1 -5.74 -19.39 5.94
CA MET A 1 -5.42 -18.05 6.48
C MET A 1 -4.32 -17.48 5.59
N THR A 2 -4.66 -16.55 4.71
CA THR A 2 -3.66 -15.74 4.00
C THR A 2 -3.02 -14.79 5.02
N PRO A 3 -1.69 -14.62 5.04
CA PRO A 3 -1.09 -13.64 5.92
C PRO A 3 -1.60 -12.26 5.50
N VAL A 4 -2.20 -11.52 6.45
CA VAL A 4 -2.46 -10.09 6.27
C VAL A 4 -1.09 -9.45 6.07
N PRO A 5 -0.79 -8.84 4.91
CA PRO A 5 0.48 -8.18 4.73
C PRO A 5 0.58 -7.09 5.80
N THR A 6 1.56 -7.23 6.68
CA THR A 6 1.75 -6.26 7.76
C THR A 6 2.61 -5.15 7.17
N GLY A 7 2.02 -4.00 6.88
CA GLY A 7 2.78 -2.85 6.41
C GLY A 7 3.87 -2.45 7.41
N GLN A 8 4.88 -1.74 6.91
CA GLN A 8 6.10 -1.40 7.62
C GLN A 8 6.40 0.10 7.51
N TYR A 9 7.12 0.62 8.51
CA TYR A 9 7.66 1.97 8.42
C TYR A 9 8.94 1.97 7.59
N VAL A 10 8.98 2.82 6.56
CA VAL A 10 10.14 3.01 5.69
C VAL A 10 10.62 4.46 5.77
N ALA A 11 11.94 4.66 5.72
CA ALA A 11 12.52 5.98 5.64
C ALA A 11 12.36 6.54 4.21
N SER A 12 11.74 7.70 4.09
CA SER A 12 11.72 8.48 2.86
C SER A 12 13.09 9.13 2.62
N ALA A 13 13.31 9.67 1.42
CA ALA A 13 14.60 10.26 1.01
C ALA A 13 15.07 11.41 1.92
N ASP A 14 14.14 12.08 2.63
CA ASP A 14 14.44 13.16 3.58
C ASP A 14 14.52 12.68 5.05
N GLY A 15 14.52 11.37 5.29
CA GLY A 15 14.60 10.76 6.62
C GLY A 15 13.27 10.65 7.37
N THR A 16 12.17 11.18 6.82
CA THR A 16 10.85 11.02 7.45
C THR A 16 10.37 9.58 7.28
N HIS A 17 9.93 8.97 8.36
CA HIS A 17 9.36 7.64 8.33
C HIS A 17 7.89 7.70 7.93
N ILE A 18 7.50 6.88 6.96
CA ILE A 18 6.12 6.71 6.51
C ILE A 18 5.75 5.24 6.59
N TRP A 19 4.49 4.94 6.86
CA TRP A 19 3.99 3.58 6.77
C TRP A 19 3.69 3.22 5.32
N ALA A 20 4.10 2.04 4.88
CA ALA A 20 3.83 1.51 3.54
C ALA A 20 3.59 -0.01 3.57
N GLU A 21 2.77 -0.49 2.65
CA GLU A 21 2.47 -1.89 2.43
C GLU A 21 2.48 -2.19 0.94
N ASP A 22 3.02 -3.35 0.57
CA ASP A 22 2.98 -3.88 -0.78
C ASP A 22 2.27 -5.23 -0.85
N ALA A 23 1.62 -5.50 -1.97
CA ALA A 23 0.87 -6.73 -2.22
C ALA A 23 0.86 -7.11 -3.71
N GLY A 24 0.41 -8.33 -3.99
CA GLY A 24 0.24 -8.84 -5.34
C GLY A 24 1.53 -9.30 -6.01
N ASN A 25 1.53 -9.27 -7.34
CA ASN A 25 2.60 -9.79 -8.18
C ASN A 25 3.74 -8.79 -8.34
N LYS A 26 4.87 -9.01 -7.64
CA LYS A 26 6.05 -8.13 -7.69
C LYS A 26 6.72 -8.01 -9.06
N ALA A 27 6.41 -8.89 -10.01
CA ALA A 27 6.86 -8.80 -11.40
C ALA A 27 5.82 -8.11 -12.33
N GLY A 28 4.63 -7.79 -11.80
CA GLY A 28 3.57 -7.10 -12.51
C GLY A 28 3.78 -5.59 -12.63
N ILE A 29 2.76 -4.90 -13.16
CA ILE A 29 2.81 -3.43 -13.32
C ILE A 29 2.74 -2.78 -11.92
N PRO A 30 3.70 -1.90 -11.56
CA PRO A 30 3.64 -1.20 -10.28
C PRO A 30 2.54 -0.14 -10.27
N VAL A 31 1.67 -0.20 -9.27
CA VAL A 31 0.58 0.75 -9.03
C VAL A 31 0.65 1.27 -7.61
N VAL A 32 0.77 2.60 -7.48
CA VAL A 32 0.87 3.29 -6.19
C VAL A 32 -0.47 3.95 -5.86
N PHE A 33 -1.07 3.55 -4.73
CA PHE A 33 -2.32 4.07 -4.23
C PHE A 33 -2.08 5.21 -3.25
N ILE A 34 -2.54 6.42 -3.62
CA ILE A 34 -2.42 7.63 -2.82
C ILE A 34 -3.82 8.03 -2.34
N HIS A 35 -4.04 8.04 -1.03
CA HIS A 35 -5.33 8.45 -0.47
C HIS A 35 -5.53 9.98 -0.53
N GLY A 36 -6.79 10.42 -0.48
CA GLY A 36 -7.14 11.84 -0.48
C GLY A 36 -6.99 12.53 0.89
N LEU A 37 -7.34 13.81 0.94
CA LEU A 37 -7.30 14.64 2.15
C LEU A 37 -8.09 14.00 3.30
N SER A 38 -7.52 14.00 4.51
CA SER A 38 -8.13 13.47 5.74
C SER A 38 -8.51 11.98 5.70
N SER A 39 -8.01 11.22 4.74
CA SER A 39 -8.24 9.77 4.61
C SER A 39 -7.07 8.94 5.17
N THR A 40 -7.09 7.61 4.98
CA THR A 40 -6.04 6.64 5.31
C THR A 40 -6.05 5.48 4.29
N ASN A 41 -5.10 4.57 4.37
CA ASN A 41 -4.93 3.41 3.47
C ASN A 41 -6.12 2.44 3.44
N ILE A 42 -6.96 2.43 4.48
CA ILE A 42 -8.08 1.49 4.62
C ILE A 42 -9.12 1.61 3.49
N ILE A 43 -9.17 2.77 2.83
CA ILE A 43 -10.09 2.98 1.69
C ILE A 43 -9.79 2.07 0.51
N TRP A 44 -8.59 1.48 0.46
CA TRP A 44 -8.13 0.59 -0.60
C TRP A 44 -8.30 -0.90 -0.28
N GLU A 45 -8.95 -1.25 0.83
CA GLU A 45 -9.07 -2.64 1.27
C GLU A 45 -9.74 -3.54 0.22
N LYS A 46 -10.70 -2.99 -0.54
CA LYS A 46 -11.35 -3.72 -1.63
C LYS A 46 -10.37 -4.05 -2.76
N GLN A 47 -9.49 -3.12 -3.12
CA GLN A 47 -8.47 -3.34 -4.13
C GLN A 47 -7.39 -4.31 -3.63
N PHE A 48 -6.99 -4.19 -2.36
CA PHE A 48 -5.99 -5.05 -1.73
C PHE A 48 -6.51 -6.46 -1.38
N SER A 49 -7.80 -6.70 -1.55
CA SER A 49 -8.44 -8.02 -1.43
C SER A 49 -8.93 -8.58 -2.77
N ASP A 50 -8.78 -7.84 -3.87
CA ASP A 50 -9.23 -8.26 -5.19
C ASP A 50 -8.20 -9.19 -5.84
N LEU A 51 -8.63 -10.42 -6.15
CA LEU A 51 -7.74 -11.46 -6.68
C LEU A 51 -7.18 -11.13 -8.06
N GLU A 52 -7.99 -10.52 -8.94
CA GLU A 52 -7.54 -10.17 -10.29
C GLU A 52 -6.48 -9.07 -10.23
N LEU A 53 -6.65 -8.09 -9.35
CA LEU A 53 -5.62 -7.06 -9.13
C LEU A 53 -4.35 -7.66 -8.51
N LEU A 54 -4.48 -8.52 -7.50
CA LEU A 54 -3.34 -9.17 -6.84
C LEU A 54 -2.52 -10.07 -7.79
N GLU A 55 -3.16 -10.74 -8.74
CA GLU A 55 -2.48 -11.61 -9.71
C GLU A 55 -1.70 -10.82 -10.77
N ASN A 56 -2.20 -9.64 -11.16
CA ASN A 56 -1.69 -8.90 -12.31
C ASN A 56 -0.81 -7.69 -11.95
N LEU A 57 -0.99 -7.09 -10.77
CA LEU A 57 -0.35 -5.82 -10.39
C LEU A 57 0.61 -6.00 -9.22
N TYR A 58 1.67 -5.18 -9.22
CA TYR A 58 2.45 -4.92 -8.02
C TYR A 58 1.84 -3.70 -7.30
N MET A 59 1.04 -3.93 -6.26
CA MET A 59 0.29 -2.87 -5.60
C MET A 59 1.03 -2.34 -4.37
N ILE A 60 1.13 -1.02 -4.24
CA ILE A 60 1.73 -0.35 -3.08
C ILE A 60 0.76 0.69 -2.54
N ARG A 61 0.49 0.67 -1.22
CA ARG A 61 -0.24 1.72 -0.50
C ARG A 61 0.63 2.28 0.62
N TYR A 62 0.51 3.57 0.90
CA TYR A 62 1.26 4.23 1.97
C TYR A 62 0.46 5.35 2.62
N GLU A 63 0.81 5.68 3.86
CA GLU A 63 0.26 6.83 4.58
C GLU A 63 0.99 8.11 4.18
N LEU A 64 0.21 9.14 3.83
CA LEU A 64 0.76 10.48 3.67
C LEU A 64 1.32 10.98 5.02
N ARG A 65 2.31 11.86 4.96
CA ARG A 65 2.95 12.43 6.17
C ARG A 65 1.92 13.08 7.09
N GLY A 66 2.05 12.81 8.39
CA GLY A 66 1.09 13.29 9.39
C GLY A 66 -0.21 12.48 9.44
N ARG A 67 -0.25 11.31 8.80
CA ARG A 67 -1.33 10.34 8.82
C ARG A 67 -0.87 8.99 9.40
N SER A 68 -1.82 8.16 9.82
CA SER A 68 -1.64 6.98 10.69
C SER A 68 -2.33 5.77 10.10
#